data_AF-A0A6G0Y061-F1
#
_entry.id   AF-A0A6G0Y061-F1
#
_cell.length_a   1.000
_cell.length_b   1.000
_cell.length_c   1.000
_cell.angle_alpha   90.00
_cell.angle_beta   90.00
_cell.angle_gamma   90.00
#
_symmetry.space_group_name_H-M   'P 1'
#
loop_
_entity.id
_entity.type
_entity.pdbx_description
1 polymer ?
#
loop_
_entity_poly.entity_id
_entity_poly.type
_entity_poly.pdbx_seq_one_letter_code
_entity_poly.pdbx_strand_id
1 'polypeptide(L)'
;MYYLKSSLKGSASQIIESMASIGDNYLEAWTLLLNRYDNERLIVQSHVQQLLTQTVQQTETAVGLKSLLDGTNKHLRELSVLHQPVDKWDAIIIGIVATRLPTEVRRCWEVESASYPEIPTWAKLKRFIENR
;
A
#
# COMPACT_ATOMS: atom_id res chain seq x y z
N MET A 1 3.73 -25.58 -19.85
CA MET A 1 2.66 -25.78 -18.86
C MET A 1 3.13 -26.34 -17.51
N TYR A 2 4.02 -27.34 -17.49
CA TYR A 2 4.58 -27.92 -16.25
C TYR A 2 5.18 -26.86 -15.29
N TYR A 3 6.04 -25.97 -15.80
CA TYR A 3 6.64 -24.89 -15.00
C TYR A 3 5.64 -23.88 -14.43
N LEU A 4 4.53 -23.60 -15.14
CA LEU A 4 3.50 -22.70 -14.63
C LEU A 4 2.78 -23.35 -13.46
N LYS A 5 2.32 -24.60 -13.64
CA LYS A 5 1.63 -25.36 -12.58
C LYS A 5 2.51 -25.55 -11.33
N SER A 6 3.81 -25.80 -11.50
CA SER A 6 4.73 -25.96 -10.35
C SER A 6 5.09 -24.65 -9.64
N SER A 7 4.91 -23.51 -10.30
CA SER A 7 5.20 -22.18 -9.73
C SER A 7 4.02 -21.57 -8.99
N LEU A 8 2.79 -22.05 -9.21
CA LEU A 8 1.59 -21.57 -8.54
C LEU A 8 1.38 -22.28 -7.19
N LYS A 9 0.86 -21.55 -6.21
CA LYS A 9 0.55 -22.07 -4.87
C LYS A 9 -0.86 -21.67 -4.46
N GLY A 10 -1.48 -22.49 -3.61
CA GLY A 10 -2.80 -22.22 -3.05
C GLY A 10 -3.89 -22.03 -4.12
N SER A 11 -4.70 -20.99 -3.97
CA SER A 11 -5.85 -20.71 -4.85
C SER A 11 -5.47 -20.48 -6.31
N ALA A 12 -4.24 -20.04 -6.58
CA ALA A 12 -3.76 -19.82 -7.94
C ALA A 12 -3.53 -21.15 -8.69
N SER A 13 -3.09 -22.19 -7.98
CA SER A 13 -2.90 -23.53 -8.56
C SER A 13 -4.23 -24.18 -8.91
N GLN A 14 -5.27 -23.97 -8.09
CA GLN A 14 -6.60 -24.55 -8.30
C GLN A 14 -7.29 -24.06 -9.58
N ILE A 15 -7.00 -22.83 -10.03
CA ILE A 15 -7.63 -22.23 -11.22
C ILE A 15 -7.26 -22.97 -12.51
N ILE A 16 -6.04 -23.52 -12.58
CA ILE A 16 -5.52 -24.17 -13.78
C ILE A 16 -5.31 -25.68 -13.58
N GLU A 17 -5.80 -26.21 -12.44
CA GLU A 17 -5.61 -27.61 -12.03
C GLU A 17 -6.27 -28.57 -13.03
N SER A 18 -7.50 -28.27 -13.44
CA SER A 18 -8.29 -29.07 -14.40
C SER A 18 -7.87 -28.90 -15.86
N MET A 19 -7.01 -27.93 -16.19
CA MET A 19 -6.58 -27.70 -17.58
C MET A 19 -5.57 -28.76 -18.02
N ALA A 20 -5.83 -29.41 -19.16
CA ALA A 20 -4.92 -30.41 -19.71
C ALA A 20 -3.55 -29.78 -20.07
N SER A 21 -2.46 -30.52 -19.89
CA SER A 21 -1.09 -30.08 -20.21
C SER A 21 -0.79 -30.16 -21.72
N ILE A 22 -1.66 -29.62 -22.56
CA ILE A 22 -1.50 -29.55 -24.02
C ILE A 22 -0.94 -28.16 -24.38
N GLY A 23 -0.11 -28.05 -25.41
CA GLY A 23 0.67 -26.84 -25.76
C GLY A 23 -0.14 -25.55 -25.86
N ASP A 24 -1.39 -25.62 -26.32
CA ASP A 24 -2.29 -24.47 -26.53
C ASP A 24 -2.92 -23.93 -25.24
N ASN A 25 -2.92 -24.70 -24.15
CA ASN A 25 -3.60 -24.34 -22.90
C ASN A 25 -2.77 -23.39 -22.00
N TYR A 26 -1.53 -23.06 -22.38
CA TYR A 26 -0.70 -22.15 -21.59
C TYR A 26 -1.22 -20.72 -21.64
N LEU A 27 -1.56 -20.21 -22.83
CA LEU A 27 -2.08 -18.85 -22.99
C LEU A 27 -3.41 -18.69 -22.29
N GLU A 28 -4.31 -19.67 -22.42
CA GLU A 28 -5.60 -19.64 -21.74
C GLU A 28 -5.46 -19.68 -20.21
N ALA A 29 -4.58 -20.53 -19.69
CA ALA A 29 -4.28 -20.58 -18.26
C ALA A 29 -3.65 -19.28 -17.74
N TRP A 30 -2.74 -18.69 -18.51
CA TRP A 30 -2.13 -17.41 -18.20
C TRP A 30 -3.17 -16.29 -18.19
N THR A 31 -4.05 -16.24 -19.20
CA THR A 31 -5.16 -15.29 -19.27
C THR A 31 -6.16 -15.47 -18.12
N LEU A 32 -6.47 -16.71 -17.71
CA LEU A 32 -7.32 -16.97 -16.53
C LEU A 32 -6.67 -16.47 -15.23
N LEU A 33 -5.36 -16.65 -15.08
CA LEU A 33 -4.61 -16.13 -13.95
C LEU A 33 -4.58 -14.60 -13.95
N LEU A 34 -4.32 -13.97 -15.10
CA LEU A 34 -4.38 -12.52 -15.25
C LEU A 34 -5.80 -11.99 -14.97
N ASN A 35 -6.84 -12.56 -15.56
CA ASN A 35 -8.22 -12.13 -15.32
C ASN A 35 -8.62 -12.20 -13.84
N ARG A 36 -8.08 -13.17 -13.10
CA ARG A 36 -8.39 -13.37 -11.68
C ARG A 36 -7.52 -12.54 -10.74
N TYR A 37 -6.23 -12.43 -11.01
CA TYR A 37 -5.25 -11.82 -10.10
C TYR A 37 -4.71 -10.47 -10.57
N ASP A 38 -4.73 -10.19 -11.87
CA ASP A 38 -4.36 -8.91 -12.47
C ASP A 38 -5.58 -7.99 -12.60
N ASN A 39 -6.38 -7.94 -11.53
CA ASN A 39 -7.48 -6.99 -11.43
C ASN A 39 -6.95 -5.70 -10.80
N GLU A 40 -6.36 -4.85 -11.62
CA GLU A 40 -5.77 -3.57 -11.22
C GLU A 40 -6.69 -2.78 -10.28
N ARG A 41 -8.00 -2.74 -10.58
CA ARG A 41 -9.00 -2.10 -9.72
C ARG A 41 -9.03 -2.67 -8.30
N LEU A 42 -9.02 -4.00 -8.15
CA LEU A 42 -9.00 -4.64 -6.84
C LEU A 42 -7.66 -4.44 -6.11
N ILE A 43 -6.55 -4.43 -6.85
CA ILE A 43 -5.21 -4.19 -6.27
C ILE A 43 -5.11 -2.75 -5.74
N VAL A 44 -5.51 -1.77 -6.56
CA VAL A 44 -5.61 -0.36 -6.15
C VAL A 44 -6.50 -0.23 -4.92
N GLN A 45 -7.70 -0.82 -4.95
CA GLN A 45 -8.62 -0.77 -3.81
C GLN A 45 -8.01 -1.40 -2.55
N SER A 46 -7.27 -2.52 -2.68
CA SER A 46 -6.60 -3.16 -1.56
C SER A 46 -5.53 -2.26 -0.92
N HIS A 47 -4.71 -1.58 -1.73
CA HIS A 47 -3.70 -0.65 -1.22
C HIS A 47 -4.33 0.58 -0.56
N VAL A 48 -5.40 1.13 -1.16
CA VAL A 48 -6.15 2.25 -0.55
C VAL A 48 -6.76 1.83 0.78
N GLN A 49 -7.38 0.65 0.87
CA GLN A 49 -7.93 0.15 2.13
C GLN A 49 -6.84 -0.05 3.17
N GLN A 50 -5.70 -0.64 2.80
CA GLN A 50 -4.58 -0.83 3.72
C GLN A 50 -4.00 0.49 4.25
N LEU A 51 -3.94 1.55 3.43
CA LEU A 51 -3.61 2.91 3.89
C LEU A 51 -4.64 3.43 4.91
N LEU A 52 -5.93 3.27 4.60
CA LEU A 52 -6.99 3.75 5.47
C LEU A 52 -7.05 2.98 6.79
N THR A 53 -6.72 1.68 6.82
CA THR A 53 -6.88 0.82 8.00
C THR A 53 -5.57 0.49 8.70
N GLN A 54 -4.52 1.30 8.54
CA GLN A 54 -3.26 1.10 9.27
C GLN A 54 -3.49 1.12 10.79
N THR A 55 -2.67 0.33 11.50
CA THR A 55 -2.75 0.24 12.96
C THR A 55 -2.47 1.59 13.61
N VAL A 56 -3.39 2.03 14.48
CA VAL A 56 -3.21 3.24 15.29
C VAL A 56 -2.11 2.99 16.34
N GLN A 57 -1.10 3.85 16.33
CA GLN A 57 -0.02 3.81 17.30
C GLN A 57 -0.47 4.49 18.60
N GLN A 58 -0.45 3.75 19.71
CA GLN A 58 -0.91 4.25 21.01
C GLN A 58 0.18 5.04 21.73
N THR A 59 1.45 4.70 21.49
CA THR A 59 2.61 5.28 22.16
C THR A 59 3.67 5.68 21.15
N GLU A 60 4.45 6.69 21.49
CA GLU A 60 5.59 7.15 20.72
C GLU A 60 6.74 6.14 20.85
N THR A 61 6.72 5.12 19.99
CA THR A 61 7.79 4.13 19.89
C THR A 61 8.43 4.23 18.52
N ALA A 62 9.78 4.23 18.47
CA ALA A 62 10.53 4.27 17.22
C ALA A 62 10.10 3.14 16.26
N VAL A 63 9.83 1.94 16.79
CA VAL A 63 9.36 0.79 16.00
C VAL A 63 7.98 1.05 15.41
N GLY A 64 7.04 1.56 16.21
CA GLY A 64 5.66 1.83 15.78
C GLY A 64 5.58 2.94 14.73
N LEU A 65 6.29 4.05 14.97
CA LEU A 65 6.38 5.18 14.02
C LEU A 65 7.04 4.77 12.71
N LYS A 66 8.15 4.04 12.77
CA LYS A 66 8.83 3.52 11.58
C LYS A 66 7.94 2.56 10.79
N SER A 67 7.25 1.64 11.47
CA SER A 67 6.32 0.71 10.83
C SER A 67 5.18 1.44 10.11
N LEU A 68 4.62 2.49 10.73
CA LEU A 68 3.60 3.34 10.11
C LEU A 68 4.12 4.04 8.84
N LEU A 69 5.33 4.63 8.89
CA LEU A 69 5.96 5.27 7.74
C LEU A 69 6.26 4.27 6.62
N ASP A 70 6.86 3.14 6.95
CA ASP A 70 7.25 2.10 5.99
C ASP A 70 6.01 1.51 5.30
N GLY A 71 4.94 1.23 6.06
CA GLY A 71 3.66 0.78 5.52
C GLY A 71 3.02 1.82 4.58
N THR A 72 3.02 3.09 4.99
CA THR A 72 2.47 4.18 4.17
C THR A 72 3.24 4.32 2.86
N ASN A 73 4.57 4.41 2.93
CA ASN A 73 5.43 4.56 1.76
C ASN A 73 5.36 3.35 0.82
N LYS A 74 5.21 2.14 1.37
CA LYS A 74 4.98 0.94 0.57
C LYS A 74 3.72 1.08 -0.27
N HIS A 75 2.57 1.41 0.34
CA HIS A 75 1.32 1.51 -0.41
C HIS A 75 1.30 2.66 -1.41
N LEU A 76 1.89 3.81 -1.08
CA LEU A 76 2.04 4.91 -2.04
C LEU A 76 2.91 4.53 -3.24
N ARG A 77 3.99 3.77 -3.01
CA ARG A 77 4.84 3.26 -4.09
C ARG A 77 4.07 2.31 -5.00
N GLU A 78 3.35 1.34 -4.44
CA GLU A 78 2.56 0.40 -5.26
C GLU A 78 1.46 1.13 -6.04
N LEU A 79 0.77 2.08 -5.42
CA LEU A 79 -0.24 2.90 -6.10
C LEU A 79 0.37 3.76 -7.22
N SER A 80 1.58 4.28 -7.05
CA SER A 80 2.31 4.98 -8.12
C SER A 80 2.65 4.05 -9.29
N VAL A 81 3.03 2.79 -9.02
CA VAL A 81 3.28 1.77 -10.06
C VAL A 81 2.00 1.45 -10.82
N LEU A 82 0.85 1.48 -10.14
CA LEU A 82 -0.50 1.34 -10.72
C LEU A 82 -1.05 2.67 -11.27
N HIS A 83 -0.16 3.58 -11.66
CA HIS A 83 -0.46 4.87 -12.31
C HIS A 83 -1.42 5.79 -11.54
N GLN A 84 -1.54 5.62 -10.22
CA GLN A 84 -2.33 6.52 -9.39
C GLN A 84 -1.54 7.81 -9.07
N PRO A 85 -2.20 8.99 -9.06
CA PRO A 85 -1.54 10.29 -8.89
C PRO A 85 -1.21 10.58 -7.41
N VAL A 86 -0.39 9.72 -6.79
CA VAL A 86 -0.03 9.81 -5.37
C VAL A 86 0.75 11.09 -5.02
N ASP A 87 1.38 11.72 -6.01
CA ASP A 87 2.08 13.00 -5.91
C ASP A 87 1.15 14.17 -5.55
N LYS A 88 -0.16 14.02 -5.77
CA LYS A 88 -1.17 15.06 -5.49
C LYS A 88 -1.95 14.82 -4.21
N TRP A 89 -1.61 13.77 -3.45
CA TRP A 89 -2.40 13.32 -2.31
C TRP A 89 -1.86 13.77 -0.96
N ASP A 90 -0.86 14.66 -0.92
CA ASP A 90 -0.20 15.11 0.32
C ASP A 90 -1.19 15.38 1.47
N ALA A 91 -2.20 16.23 1.24
CA ALA A 91 -3.19 16.57 2.27
C ALA A 91 -4.01 15.37 2.76
N ILE A 92 -4.37 14.45 1.85
CA ILE A 92 -5.13 13.23 2.16
C ILE A 92 -4.26 12.28 2.98
N ILE A 93 -3.01 12.05 2.55
CA ILE A 93 -2.07 11.15 3.23
C ILE A 93 -1.72 11.68 4.61
N ILE A 94 -1.47 12.99 4.74
CA ILE A 94 -1.25 13.63 6.04
C ILE A 94 -2.45 13.42 6.94
N GLY A 95 -3.67 13.64 6.45
CA GLY A 95 -4.89 13.40 7.21
C GLY A 95 -5.01 11.96 7.71
N ILE A 96 -4.77 10.98 6.83
CA ILE A 96 -4.79 9.56 7.19
C ILE A 96 -3.74 9.26 8.25
N VAL A 97 -2.47 9.60 8.00
CA VAL A 97 -1.35 9.25 8.89
C VAL A 97 -1.48 9.96 10.23
N ALA A 98 -1.93 11.22 10.26
CA ALA A 98 -2.17 11.95 11.50
C ALA A 98 -3.21 11.25 12.40
N THR A 99 -4.23 10.60 11.83
CA THR A 99 -5.21 9.82 12.62
C THR A 99 -4.64 8.51 13.18
N ARG A 100 -3.48 8.07 12.69
CA ARG A 100 -2.79 6.84 13.13
C ARG A 100 -1.62 7.11 14.08
N LEU A 101 -1.25 8.37 14.28
CA LEU A 101 -0.21 8.78 15.22
C LEU A 101 -0.70 8.77 16.68
N PRO A 102 0.21 8.58 17.66
CA PRO A 102 -0.10 8.82 19.06
C PRO A 102 -0.55 10.27 19.27
N THR A 103 -1.47 10.49 20.22
CA THR A 103 -2.07 11.81 20.48
C THR A 103 -1.02 12.91 20.68
N GLU A 104 0.04 12.65 21.44
CA GLU A 104 1.10 13.62 21.72
C GLU A 104 1.90 13.97 20.46
N VAL A 105 2.28 12.97 19.66
CA VAL A 105 3.00 13.18 18.39
C VAL A 105 2.15 13.96 17.40
N ARG A 106 0.86 13.64 17.30
CA ARG A 106 -0.10 14.37 16.46
C ARG A 106 -0.21 15.83 16.88
N ARG A 107 -0.31 16.11 18.18
CA ARG A 107 -0.37 17.48 18.70
C ARG A 107 0.89 18.27 18.37
N CYS A 108 2.07 17.66 18.51
CA CYS A 108 3.31 18.32 18.10
C CYS A 108 3.35 18.61 16.60
N TRP A 109 2.85 17.70 15.77
CA TRP A 109 2.73 17.92 14.33
C TRP A 109 1.79 19.08 14.00
N GLU A 110 0.64 19.19 14.68
CA GLU A 110 -0.29 20.31 14.49
C GLU A 110 0.36 21.67 14.80
N VAL A 111 1.15 21.75 15.87
CA VAL A 111 1.90 22.97 16.22
C VAL A 111 2.95 23.31 15.17
N GLU A 112 3.75 22.33 14.75
CA GLU A 112 4.79 22.55 13.75
C GLU A 112 4.19 22.91 12.39
N SER A 113 3.14 22.20 11.98
CA SER A 113 2.48 22.43 10.69
C SER A 113 1.78 23.78 10.60
N ALA A 114 1.26 24.31 11.72
CA ALA A 114 0.70 25.66 11.78
C ALA A 114 1.74 26.77 11.53
N SER A 115 3.03 26.48 11.67
CA SER A 115 4.11 27.44 11.36
C SER A 115 4.44 27.53 9.87
N TYR A 116 3.95 26.58 9.05
CA TYR A 116 4.24 26.57 7.63
C TYR A 116 3.37 27.58 6.87
N PRO A 117 3.95 28.37 5.95
CA PRO A 117 3.18 29.33 5.13
C PRO A 117 2.33 28.64 4.06
N GLU A 118 2.65 27.39 3.74
CA GLU A 118 2.01 26.57 2.71
C GLU A 118 1.51 25.25 3.32
N ILE A 119 0.57 24.60 2.64
CA ILE A 119 0.09 23.27 3.03
C ILE A 119 1.30 22.32 3.11
N PRO A 120 1.50 21.62 4.23
CA PRO A 120 2.62 20.70 4.38
C PRO A 120 2.54 19.56 3.37
N THR A 121 3.70 19.09 2.92
CA THR A 121 3.81 17.91 2.06
C THR A 121 4.01 16.65 2.90
N TRP A 122 3.73 15.48 2.32
CA TRP A 122 4.00 14.19 2.94
C TRP A 122 5.47 14.07 3.35
N ALA A 123 6.39 14.61 2.55
CA ALA A 123 7.81 14.65 2.87
C ALA A 123 8.12 15.39 4.17
N LYS A 124 7.41 16.49 4.48
CA LYS A 124 7.57 17.22 5.75
C LYS A 124 7.09 16.38 6.94
N LEU A 125 5.90 15.79 6.85
CA LEU A 125 5.38 14.92 7.91
C LEU A 125 6.28 13.69 8.14
N LYS A 126 6.74 13.06 7.05
CA LYS A 126 7.67 11.94 7.12
C LYS A 126 8.93 12.33 7.90
N ARG A 127 9.56 13.46 7.55
CA ARG A 127 10.77 13.95 8.22
C ARG A 127 10.52 14.28 9.69
N PHE A 128 9.36 14.87 10.01
CA PHE A 128 8.96 15.14 11.38
C PHE A 128 8.89 13.84 12.23
N ILE A 129 8.30 12.78 11.67
CA ILE A 129 8.19 11.49 12.34
C ILE A 129 9.56 10.80 12.44
N GLU A 130 10.43 10.91 11.43
CA GLU A 130 11.79 10.32 11.43
C GLU A 130 12.73 10.96 12.47
N ASN A 131 12.44 12.17 12.94
CA ASN A 131 13.24 12.87 13.95
C ASN A 131 12.85 12.53 15.41
N ARG A 132 11.99 11.53 15.62
CA ARG A 132 11.49 11.07 16.93
C ARG A 132 11.96 9.66 17.23
#